data_AF-A0A810L7V3-F1
#
_entry.id   AF-A0A810L7V3-F1
#
_cell.length_a   1.000
_cell.length_b   1.000
_cell.length_c   1.000
_cell.angle_alpha   90.00
_cell.angle_beta   90.00
_cell.angle_gamma   90.00
#
_symmetry.space_group_name_H-M   'P 1'
#
loop_
_entity.id
_entity.type
_entity.pdbx_description
1 polymer ?
#
loop_
_entity_poly.entity_id
_entity_poly.type
_entity_poly.pdbx_seq_one_letter_code
_entity_poly.pdbx_strand_id
1 'polypeptide(L)'
;MMRSTLVRSVVLTAVGVGLAFGLTACGGVDKSDLTAKLKTESDFKGLPSSVTDCFADAMLKYGDKDDLQKYVDGKIRIDYVGGMDSKDAEAAGQKCADKVK
;
A
#
# COMPACT_ATOMS: atom_id res chain seq x y z
N MET A 1 36.22 12.16 -41.38
CA MET A 1 35.03 12.67 -42.09
C MET A 1 33.83 11.87 -41.56
N MET A 2 33.19 12.21 -40.44
CA MET A 2 32.26 13.34 -40.23
C MET A 2 31.24 13.48 -41.36
N ARG A 3 30.05 12.90 -41.18
CA ARG A 3 28.77 13.45 -41.67
C ARG A 3 27.69 13.20 -40.63
N SER A 4 27.17 14.33 -40.17
CA SER A 4 26.30 14.50 -39.02
C SER A 4 24.83 14.59 -39.45
N THR A 5 23.96 14.20 -38.51
CA THR A 5 22.67 14.82 -38.19
C THR A 5 21.55 14.82 -39.23
N LEU A 6 20.45 14.13 -38.91
CA LEU A 6 19.11 14.74 -38.90
C LEU A 6 18.20 14.02 -37.90
N VAL A 7 17.94 14.75 -36.81
CA VAL A 7 16.91 14.56 -35.80
C VAL A 7 15.56 14.92 -36.41
N ARG A 8 14.53 14.09 -36.27
CA ARG A 8 13.13 14.55 -36.34
C ARG A 8 12.18 13.60 -35.61
N SER A 9 12.03 13.88 -34.32
CA SER A 9 10.79 13.88 -33.53
C SER A 9 9.63 12.99 -33.99
N VAL A 10 9.35 11.95 -33.21
CA VAL A 10 7.98 11.59 -32.82
C VAL A 10 7.96 11.48 -31.30
N VAL A 11 7.57 12.58 -30.67
CA VAL A 11 6.97 12.61 -29.34
C VAL A 11 5.54 12.10 -29.51
N LEU A 12 5.13 11.06 -28.78
CA LEU A 12 3.77 10.87 -28.25
C LEU A 12 3.69 9.55 -27.45
N THR A 13 3.69 9.72 -26.13
CA THR A 13 2.75 9.06 -25.20
C THR A 13 2.84 7.54 -25.00
N ALA A 14 3.64 7.14 -24.01
CA ALA A 14 3.20 6.11 -23.07
C ALA A 14 3.54 6.61 -21.67
N VAL A 15 2.48 7.03 -20.98
CA VAL A 15 2.44 7.43 -19.58
C VAL A 15 3.24 6.43 -18.75
N GLY A 16 4.28 6.93 -18.09
CA GLY A 16 4.97 6.20 -17.05
C GLY A 16 4.01 5.92 -15.90
N VAL A 17 3.67 4.65 -15.72
CA VAL A 17 3.31 4.10 -14.42
C VAL A 17 4.21 2.88 -14.25
N GLY A 18 5.20 3.02 -13.37
CA GLY A 18 6.20 2.01 -13.11
C GLY A 18 5.58 0.74 -12.55
N LEU A 19 5.39 -0.27 -13.40
CA LEU A 19 5.25 -1.67 -13.01
C LEU A 19 6.61 -2.39 -13.04
N ALA A 20 7.66 -1.64 -12.71
CA ALA A 20 9.00 -2.13 -12.45
C ALA A 20 9.29 -2.06 -10.94
N PHE A 21 8.50 -2.80 -10.16
CA PHE A 21 8.93 -3.37 -8.88
C PHE A 21 8.85 -4.89 -9.11
N GLY A 22 9.91 -5.52 -9.62
CA GLY A 22 11.05 -5.89 -8.79
C GLY A 22 10.62 -7.05 -7.88
N LEU A 23 10.55 -8.27 -8.40
CA LEU A 23 11.47 -9.35 -8.03
C LEU A 23 12.27 -9.09 -6.73
N THR A 24 12.18 -10.04 -5.79
CA THR A 24 12.94 -10.19 -4.54
C THR A 24 12.56 -9.28 -3.36
N ALA A 25 11.62 -9.74 -2.53
CA ALA A 25 11.66 -9.46 -1.10
C ALA A 25 11.25 -10.73 -0.34
N CYS A 26 12.18 -11.23 0.47
CA CYS A 26 11.91 -12.25 1.46
C CYS A 26 10.79 -11.80 2.41
N GLY A 27 9.65 -12.49 2.34
CA GLY A 27 8.67 -12.71 3.41
C GLY A 27 8.56 -11.64 4.51
N GLY A 28 7.90 -10.52 4.21
CA GLY A 28 7.47 -9.57 5.22
C GLY A 28 6.74 -8.41 4.59
N VAL A 29 5.53 -8.13 5.07
CA VAL A 29 4.78 -6.93 4.67
C VAL A 29 5.37 -5.74 5.38
N ASP A 30 5.81 -4.73 4.63
CA ASP A 30 6.34 -3.49 5.18
C ASP A 30 5.22 -2.53 5.58
N LYS A 31 5.38 -1.88 6.74
CA LYS A 31 4.43 -0.88 7.23
C LYS A 31 4.22 0.27 6.23
N SER A 32 5.28 0.68 5.54
CA SER A 32 5.23 1.76 4.55
C SER A 32 4.29 1.42 3.40
N ASP A 33 4.39 0.20 2.87
CA ASP A 33 3.56 -0.24 1.75
C ASP A 33 2.11 -0.42 2.18
N LEU A 34 1.89 -0.92 3.39
CA LEU A 34 0.56 -1.03 3.97
C LEU A 34 -0.09 0.34 4.20
N THR A 35 0.63 1.30 4.79
CA THR A 35 0.16 2.68 4.97
C THR A 35 -0.13 3.34 3.63
N ALA A 36 0.76 3.15 2.63
CA ALA A 36 0.55 3.69 1.29
C ALA A 36 -0.71 3.11 0.66
N LYS A 37 -0.93 1.79 0.76
CA LYS A 37 -2.14 1.13 0.29
C LYS A 37 -3.39 1.65 1.00
N LEU A 38 -3.37 1.74 2.33
CA LEU A 38 -4.49 2.29 3.11
C LEU A 38 -4.87 3.68 2.63
N LYS A 39 -3.91 4.58 2.39
CA LYS A 39 -4.18 5.94 1.90
C LYS A 39 -4.86 5.98 0.52
N THR A 40 -4.81 4.90 -0.25
CA THR A 40 -5.52 4.79 -1.53
C THR A 40 -6.97 4.32 -1.38
N GLU A 41 -7.31 3.67 -0.27
CA GLU A 41 -8.66 3.20 0.01
C GLU A 41 -9.58 4.36 0.39
N SER A 42 -10.83 4.29 -0.06
CA SER A 42 -11.79 5.39 0.13
C SER A 42 -12.07 5.67 1.61
N ASP A 43 -12.08 4.63 2.45
CA ASP A 43 -12.37 4.73 3.89
C ASP A 43 -11.26 5.41 4.70
N PHE A 44 -10.02 5.38 4.18
CA PHE A 44 -8.85 5.95 4.84
C PHE A 44 -8.33 7.21 4.14
N LYS A 45 -8.92 7.54 2.99
CA LYS A 45 -8.56 8.72 2.21
C LYS A 45 -8.87 9.99 3.00
N GLY A 46 -7.86 10.83 3.16
CA GLY A 46 -7.99 12.09 3.91
C GLY A 46 -7.81 11.94 5.42
N LEU A 47 -7.57 10.73 5.93
CA LEU A 47 -7.18 10.56 7.33
C LEU A 47 -5.74 11.04 7.56
N PRO A 48 -5.41 11.53 8.77
CA PRO A 48 -4.05 11.88 9.14
C PRO A 48 -3.09 10.69 9.02
N SER A 49 -1.83 10.95 8.65
CA SER A 49 -0.81 9.89 8.58
C SER A 49 -0.67 9.12 9.90
N SER A 50 -0.81 9.81 11.05
CA SER A 50 -0.77 9.18 12.38
C SER A 50 -1.86 8.13 12.60
N VAL A 51 -3.01 8.29 11.94
CA VAL A 51 -4.14 7.36 12.02
C VAL A 51 -3.90 6.20 11.08
N THR A 52 -3.52 6.46 9.83
CA THR A 52 -3.18 5.41 8.85
C THR A 52 -2.00 4.55 9.31
N ASP A 53 -1.00 5.16 9.96
CA ASP A 53 0.14 4.43 10.53
C ASP A 53 -0.26 3.57 11.73
N CYS A 54 -1.22 4.04 12.55
CA CYS A 54 -1.77 3.26 13.65
C CYS A 54 -2.54 2.04 13.11
N PHE A 55 -3.35 2.21 12.06
CA PHE A 55 -4.02 1.10 11.41
C PHE A 55 -3.03 0.11 10.81
N ALA A 56 -1.96 0.60 10.18
CA ALA A 56 -0.91 -0.26 9.66
C ALA A 56 -0.19 -1.07 10.77
N ASP A 57 0.08 -0.46 11.94
CA ASP A 57 0.62 -1.21 13.09
C ASP A 57 -0.35 -2.28 13.60
N ALA A 58 -1.65 -1.97 13.68
CA ALA A 58 -2.66 -2.93 14.11
C ALA A 58 -2.77 -4.10 13.12
N MET A 59 -2.77 -3.81 11.83
CA MET A 59 -2.79 -4.82 10.77
C MET A 59 -1.54 -5.70 10.81
N LEU A 60 -0.34 -5.14 10.93
CA LEU A 60 0.90 -5.93 11.06
C LEU A 60 0.96 -6.79 12.33
N LYS A 61 0.24 -6.39 13.38
CA LYS A 61 0.22 -7.08 14.66
C LYS A 61 -0.76 -8.26 14.70
N TYR A 62 -1.92 -8.12 14.08
CA TYR A 62 -3.00 -9.10 14.17
C TYR A 62 -3.35 -9.77 12.84
N GLY A 63 -3.07 -9.12 11.72
CA GLY A 63 -3.37 -9.63 10.39
C GLY A 63 -2.41 -10.74 9.97
N ASP A 64 -2.93 -11.67 9.17
CA ASP A 64 -2.13 -12.69 8.50
C ASP A 64 -1.17 -12.05 7.49
N LYS A 65 0.11 -12.39 7.57
CA LYS A 65 1.15 -11.74 6.76
C LYS A 65 1.02 -12.04 5.26
N ASP A 66 0.59 -13.24 4.89
CA ASP A 66 0.41 -13.61 3.49
C ASP A 66 -0.81 -12.88 2.91
N ASP A 67 -1.87 -12.74 3.68
CA ASP A 67 -3.05 -12.00 3.25
C ASP A 67 -2.82 -10.49 3.22
N LEU A 68 -2.07 -9.93 4.18
CA LEU A 68 -1.63 -8.54 4.15
C LEU A 68 -0.79 -8.25 2.90
N GLN A 69 0.08 -9.17 2.48
CA GLN A 69 0.85 -9.03 1.25
C GLN A 69 -0.09 -9.06 0.03
N LYS A 70 -1.03 -10.01 -0.03
CA LYS A 70 -2.04 -10.06 -1.09
C LYS A 70 -2.88 -8.79 -1.14
N TYR A 71 -3.18 -8.18 0.01
CA TYR A 71 -3.93 -6.93 0.10
C TYR A 71 -3.12 -5.74 -0.44
N VAL A 72 -1.84 -5.62 -0.05
CA VAL A 72 -0.92 -4.60 -0.58
C VAL A 72 -0.75 -4.76 -2.09
N ASP A 73 -0.58 -6.00 -2.57
CA ASP A 73 -0.53 -6.35 -3.99
C ASP A 73 -1.85 -6.08 -4.73
N GLY A 74 -2.94 -5.73 -4.03
CA GLY A 74 -4.27 -5.48 -4.60
C GLY A 74 -5.00 -6.74 -5.07
N LYS A 75 -4.56 -7.93 -4.65
CA LYS A 75 -5.16 -9.22 -4.99
C LYS A 75 -6.40 -9.55 -4.16
N ILE A 76 -6.48 -9.03 -2.94
CA ILE A 76 -7.64 -9.18 -2.04
C ILE A 76 -8.03 -7.84 -1.43
N ARG A 77 -9.26 -7.74 -0.91
CA ARG A 77 -9.71 -6.62 -0.07
C ARG A 77 -9.32 -6.83 1.39
N ILE A 78 -9.29 -5.75 2.16
CA ILE A 78 -8.96 -5.77 3.59
C ILE A 78 -9.88 -6.71 4.40
N ASP A 79 -11.15 -6.87 4.00
CA ASP A 79 -12.12 -7.77 4.65
C ASP A 79 -11.74 -9.26 4.56
N TYR A 80 -10.82 -9.61 3.66
CA TYR A 80 -10.33 -10.97 3.47
C TYR A 80 -9.00 -11.22 4.18
N VAL A 81 -8.46 -10.24 4.91
CA VAL A 81 -7.24 -10.42 5.71
C VAL A 81 -7.60 -11.18 6.99
N GLY A 82 -7.08 -12.40 7.14
CA GLY A 82 -7.30 -13.20 8.34
C GLY A 82 -6.74 -12.56 9.62
N GLY A 83 -7.34 -12.86 10.78
CA GLY A 83 -6.87 -12.39 12.10
C GLY A 83 -7.38 -11.01 12.53
N MET A 84 -8.02 -10.29 11.60
CA MET A 84 -8.63 -8.98 11.84
C MET A 84 -9.97 -9.04 12.59
N ASP A 85 -10.58 -10.23 12.72
CA ASP A 85 -11.83 -10.49 13.42
C ASP A 85 -11.68 -10.71 14.94
N SER A 86 -10.45 -10.67 15.46
CA SER A 86 -10.21 -10.80 16.90
C SER A 86 -10.64 -9.54 17.66
N LYS A 87 -11.18 -9.72 18.87
CA LYS A 87 -11.57 -8.59 19.76
C LYS A 87 -10.41 -7.60 20.00
N ASP A 88 -9.18 -8.10 20.03
CA ASP A 88 -7.98 -7.28 20.23
C ASP A 88 -7.63 -6.47 18.97
N ALA A 89 -7.84 -7.02 17.78
CA ALA A 89 -7.70 -6.32 16.52
C ALA A 89 -8.75 -5.22 16.36
N GLU A 90 -10.02 -5.53 16.66
CA GLU A 90 -11.11 -4.55 16.66
C GLU A 90 -10.84 -3.40 17.64
N ALA A 91 -10.45 -3.72 18.88
CA ALA A 91 -10.13 -2.72 19.88
C ALA A 91 -8.91 -1.86 19.49
N ALA A 92 -7.92 -2.44 18.80
CA ALA A 92 -6.78 -1.69 18.29
C ALA A 92 -7.19 -0.74 17.15
N GLY A 93 -8.01 -1.20 16.20
CA GLY A 93 -8.55 -0.37 15.12
C GLY A 93 -9.40 0.79 15.66
N GLN A 94 -10.25 0.52 16.66
CA GLN A 94 -11.06 1.56 17.31
C GLN A 94 -10.18 2.63 17.98
N LYS A 95 -9.12 2.22 18.69
CA LYS A 95 -8.14 3.14 19.28
C LYS A 95 -7.43 3.99 18.23
N CYS A 96 -7.22 3.46 17.03
CA CYS A 96 -6.68 4.23 15.91
C CYS A 96 -7.69 5.26 15.38
N ALA A 97 -8.97 4.88 15.25
CA ALA A 97 -10.03 5.78 14.84
C ALA A 97 -10.27 6.92 15.85
N ASP A 98 -10.16 6.67 17.15
CA ASP A 98 -10.28 7.72 18.19
C ASP A 98 -9.17 8.77 18.14
N LYS A 99 -8.04 8.51 17.45
CA LYS A 99 -6.99 9.52 17.20
C LYS A 99 -7.39 10.58 16.15
N VAL A 100 -8.54 10.41 15.48
CA VAL A 100 -9.08 11.38 14.52
C VAL A 100 -9.88 12.50 15.22
N LYS A 101 -10.33 12.27 16.46
CA LYS A 101 -11.00 13.30 17.29
C LYS A 101 -10.00 14.28 17.88
#